data_AF-A0A4P8WKF6-F1
#
_entry.id   AF-A0A4P8WKF6-F1
#
_cell.length_a   1.000
_cell.length_b   1.000
_cell.length_c   1.000
_cell.angle_alpha   90.00
_cell.angle_beta   90.00
_cell.angle_gamma   90.00
#
_symmetry.space_group_name_H-M   'P 1'
#
loop_
_entity.id
_entity.type
_entity.pdbx_description
1 polymer ?
#
loop_
_entity_poly.entity_id
_entity_poly.type
_entity_poly.pdbx_seq_one_letter_code
_entity_poly.pdbx_strand_id
1 'polypeptide(L)' 'MLDDLLLLPFEAAVEWAVGRTEDQTVIQQLCLFFGIVFALLAVVLAVVSGPLYGLAAGIIAVALLYYGA' A
#
# COMPACT_ATOMS: atom_id res chain seq x y z
N MET A 1 0.29 20.62 -6.22
CA MET A 1 -0.74 20.05 -7.13
C MET A 1 -0.49 18.58 -7.50
N LEU A 2 0.65 17.96 -7.10
CA LEU A 2 0.83 16.51 -7.19
C LEU A 2 0.31 15.79 -5.92
N ASP A 3 0.31 16.49 -4.78
CA ASP A 3 -0.17 16.00 -3.49
C ASP A 3 -1.66 15.61 -3.47
N ASP A 4 -2.52 16.40 -4.12
CA ASP A 4 -3.96 16.09 -4.23
C ASP A 4 -4.25 14.83 -5.05
N LEU A 5 -3.41 14.52 -6.04
CA LEU A 5 -3.63 13.39 -6.95
C LEU A 5 -3.34 12.03 -6.27
N LEU A 6 -2.49 12.03 -5.24
CA LEU A 6 -2.22 10.86 -4.39
C LEU A 6 -3.22 10.73 -3.24
N LEU A 7 -3.86 11.84 -2.84
CA LEU A 7 -4.88 11.83 -1.79
C LEU A 7 -6.14 11.06 -2.22
N LEU A 8 -6.59 11.25 -3.46
CA LEU A 8 -7.80 10.59 -4.00
C LEU A 8 -7.74 9.05 -3.97
N PRO A 9 -6.68 8.38 -4.48
CA PRO A 9 -6.57 6.93 -4.39
C PRO A 9 -6.32 6.46 -2.95
N PHE A 10 -5.74 7.28 -2.09
CA PHE A 10 -5.54 6.96 -0.67
C PHE A 10 -6.85 6.99 0.11
N GLU A 11 -7.66 8.04 -0.05
CA GLU A 11 -9.01 8.11 0.55
C GLU A 11 -9.88 6.96 0.05
N ALA A 12 -9.88 6.68 -1.26
CA ALA A 12 -10.63 5.55 -1.82
C ALA A 12 -10.15 4.20 -1.27
N ALA A 13 -8.83 4.00 -1.10
CA ALA A 13 -8.28 2.79 -0.51
C ALA A 13 -8.62 2.64 0.98
N VAL A 14 -8.63 3.75 1.73
CA VAL A 14 -9.00 3.76 3.16
C VAL A 14 -10.48 3.48 3.35
N GLU A 15 -11.36 4.15 2.59
CA GLU A 15 -12.81 3.94 2.66
C GLU A 15 -13.19 2.50 2.27
N TRP A 16 -12.48 1.96 1.27
CA TRP A 16 -12.63 0.58 0.85
C TRP A 16 -12.08 -0.44 1.86
N ALA A 17 -10.96 -0.14 2.53
CA ALA A 17 -10.39 -0.99 3.58
C ALA A 17 -11.25 -0.99 4.86
N VAL A 18 -11.80 0.16 5.25
CA VAL A 18 -12.64 0.30 6.45
C VAL A 18 -13.99 -0.42 6.27
N GLY A 19 -14.56 -0.39 5.06
CA GLY A 19 -15.83 -1.07 4.75
C GLY A 19 -15.75 -2.60 4.65
N ARG A 20 -14.56 -3.22 4.73
CA ARG A 20 -14.36 -4.65 4.42
C ARG A 20 -14.07 -5.58 5.60
N THR A 21 -14.01 -5.03 6.80
CA THR A 21 -13.53 -5.73 7.99
C THR A 21 -14.45 -6.87 8.46
N GLU A 22 -15.68 -6.98 7.96
CA GLU A 22 -16.66 -7.98 8.42
C GLU A 22 -16.50 -9.38 7.82
N ASP A 23 -15.88 -9.56 6.64
CA ASP A 23 -15.77 -10.86 5.93
C ASP A 23 -14.33 -11.29 5.56
N GLN A 24 -13.31 -10.49 5.87
CA GLN A 24 -11.94 -10.79 5.45
C GLN A 24 -11.29 -11.91 6.27
N THR A 25 -10.66 -12.86 5.57
CA THR A 25 -9.86 -13.91 6.20
C THR A 25 -8.57 -13.32 6.80
N VAL A 26 -8.04 -13.94 7.86
CA VAL A 26 -6.80 -13.51 8.54
C VAL A 26 -5.63 -13.33 7.57
N ILE A 27 -5.59 -14.13 6.50
CA ILE A 27 -4.56 -14.07 5.44
C ILE A 27 -4.69 -12.77 4.62
N GLN A 28 -5.90 -12.32 4.30
CA GLN A 28 -6.12 -11.05 3.59
C GLN A 28 -5.74 -9.84 4.46
N GLN A 29 -6.09 -9.85 5.75
CA GLN A 29 -5.67 -8.80 6.67
C GLN A 29 -4.15 -8.72 6.81
N LEU A 30 -3.45 -9.87 6.89
CA LEU A 30 -1.99 -9.90 6.90
C LEU A 30 -1.42 -9.34 5.60
N CYS A 31 -1.99 -9.69 4.44
CA CYS A 31 -1.52 -9.16 3.15
C CYS A 31 -1.71 -7.64 3.04
N LEU A 32 -2.85 -7.12 3.52
CA LEU A 32 -3.09 -5.68 3.61
C LEU A 32 -2.07 -4.99 4.53
N PHE A 33 -1.85 -5.55 5.73
CA PHE A 33 -0.89 -5.01 6.69
C PHE A 33 0.54 -4.99 6.10
N PHE A 34 1.01 -6.12 5.56
CA PHE A 34 2.32 -6.18 4.92
C PHE A 34 2.41 -5.29 3.68
N GLY A 35 1.33 -5.15 2.91
CA GLY A 35 1.25 -4.21 1.80
C GLY A 35 1.49 -2.77 2.22
N ILE A 36 0.86 -2.31 3.30
CA ILE A 36 1.08 -0.97 3.87
C ILE A 36 2.52 -0.81 4.37
N VAL A 37 3.05 -1.80 5.09
CA VAL A 37 4.44 -1.78 5.57
C VAL A 37 5.43 -1.68 4.41
N PHE A 38 5.24 -2.45 3.34
CA PHE A 38 6.08 -2.39 2.14
C PHE A 38 5.91 -1.07 1.39
N ALA A 39 4.72 -0.47 1.39
CA ALA A 39 4.51 0.86 0.79
C ALA A 39 5.31 1.94 1.53
N LEU A 40 5.30 1.92 2.87
CA LEU A 40 6.13 2.82 3.67
C LEU A 40 7.63 2.55 3.45
N LEU A 41 8.02 1.27 3.40
CA LEU A 41 9.39 0.87 3.10
C LEU A 41 9.85 1.38 1.73
N ALA A 42 8.97 1.33 0.72
CA ALA A 42 9.24 1.83 -0.62
C ALA A 42 9.53 3.34 -0.62
N VAL A 43 8.78 4.13 0.14
CA VAL A 43 9.03 5.57 0.29
C VAL A 43 10.39 5.81 0.95
N VAL A 44 10.70 5.10 2.03
CA VAL A 44 12.00 5.23 2.72
C VAL A 44 13.16 4.85 1.79
N LEU A 45 13.04 3.74 1.06
CA LEU A 45 14.05 3.28 0.10
C LEU A 45 14.23 4.26 -1.06
N ALA A 46 13.14 4.84 -1.57
CA ALA A 46 13.20 5.87 -2.61
C ALA A 46 14.05 7.07 -2.16
N VAL A 47 13.89 7.49 -0.91
CA VAL A 47 14.60 8.63 -0.32
C VAL A 47 16.05 8.31 0.02
N VAL A 48 16.31 7.15 0.64
CA VAL A 48 17.64 6.82 1.19
C VAL A 48 18.55 6.17 0.16
N SER A 49 18.02 5.25 -0.64
CA SER A 49 18.80 4.43 -1.59
C SER A 49 18.61 4.87 -3.05
N GLY A 50 17.62 5.74 -3.30
CA GLY A 50 17.29 6.24 -4.62
C GLY A 50 16.02 5.61 -5.20
N PRO A 51 15.46 6.24 -6.25
CA PRO A 51 14.10 5.98 -6.70
C PRO A 51 13.87 4.55 -7.22
N LEU A 52 14.90 3.90 -7.79
CA LEU A 52 14.79 2.53 -8.30
C LEU A 52 14.53 1.49 -7.18
N TYR A 53 15.14 1.67 -6.01
CA TYR A 53 14.94 0.78 -4.87
C TYR A 53 13.56 0.94 -4.26
N GLY A 54 13.08 2.19 -4.19
CA GLY A 54 11.70 2.46 -3.79
C GLY A 54 10.69 1.87 -4.76
N LEU A 55 10.94 1.95 -6.07
CA LEU A 55 10.05 1.38 -7.08
C LEU A 55 9.98 -0.16 -6.97
N ALA A 56 11.12 -0.83 -6.75
CA ALA A 56 11.14 -2.27 -6.53
C ALA A 56 10.32 -2.70 -5.31
N ALA A 57 10.47 -2.02 -4.17
CA ALA A 57 9.67 -2.28 -2.97
C ALA A 57 8.20 -1.89 -3.16
N GLY A 58 7.92 -0.84 -3.95
CA GLY A 58 6.57 -0.38 -4.28
C GLY A 58 5.79 -1.39 -5.10
N ILE A 59 6.42 -2.10 -6.05
CA ILE A 59 5.77 -3.17 -6.81
C ILE A 59 5.33 -4.30 -5.87
N ILE A 60 6.16 -4.67 -4.90
CA ILE A 60 5.84 -5.69 -3.90
C ILE A 60 4.67 -5.22 -3.03
N ALA A 61 4.67 -3.95 -2.61
CA ALA A 61 3.57 -3.35 -1.86
C ALA A 61 2.25 -3.43 -2.63
N VAL A 62 2.24 -3.04 -3.91
CA VAL A 62 1.05 -3.10 -4.77
C VAL A 62 0.55 -4.53 -4.94
N ALA A 63 1.45 -5.51 -5.12
CA ALA A 63 1.06 -6.91 -5.24
C ALA A 63 0.41 -7.46 -3.96
N LEU A 64 0.95 -7.11 -2.79
CA LEU A 64 0.41 -7.50 -1.49
C LEU A 64 -0.93 -6.84 -1.20
N LEU A 65 -1.04 -5.54 -1.53
CA LEU A 65 -2.30 -4.81 -1.43
C LEU A 65 -3.36 -5.40 -2.36
N TYR A 66 -2.99 -5.79 -3.59
CA TYR A 66 -3.91 -6.42 -4.55
C TYR A 66 -4.36 -7.82 -4.13
N TYR A 67 -3.51 -8.57 -3.42
CA TYR A 67 -3.86 -9.90 -2.92
C TYR A 67 -4.68 -9.87 -1.62
N GLY A 68 -4.41 -8.88 -0.74
CA GLY A 68 -5.25 -8.60 0.43
C GLY A 68 -6.55 -7.88 0.09
N ALA A 69 -6.59 -7.30 -1.12
CA ALA A 69 -7.76 -6.74 -1.77
C ALA A 69 -8.75 -7.81 -2.30
#